data_AF-A0A932KFH4-F1
#
_entry.id   AF-A0A932KFH4-F1
#
_cell.length_a   1.000
_cell.length_b   1.000
_cell.length_c   1.000
_cell.angle_alpha   90.00
_cell.angle_beta   90.00
_cell.angle_gamma   90.00
#
_symmetry.space_group_name_H-M   'P 1'
#
loop_
_entity.id
_entity.type
_entity.pdbx_description
1 polymer ?
#
loop_
_entity_poly.entity_id
_entity_poly.type
_entity_poly.pdbx_seq_one_letter_code
_entity_poly.pdbx_strand_id
1 'polypeptide(L)'
;MIRDLLEGGSLIDIFAVFIALALIAASILCLIYIIVGGIAFILSAGDEDKIKKAIHTIRFAIVGLIVSFVGFFVVRFLSALLDIPFALTFSDIVDLMNELLDAMGG
;
A
#
# COMPACT_ATOMS: atom_id res chain seq x y z
N MET A 1 22.09 -12.99 12.77
CA MET A 1 21.42 -11.85 12.12
C MET A 1 20.01 -12.17 11.64
N ILE A 2 19.76 -13.22 10.84
CA ILE A 2 18.36 -13.68 10.56
C ILE A 2 17.77 -14.53 11.70
N ARG A 3 18.61 -15.17 12.52
CA ARG A 3 18.16 -15.94 13.71
C ARG A 3 17.63 -15.02 14.82
N ASP A 4 18.18 -13.81 14.93
CA ASP A 4 17.71 -12.79 15.89
C ASP A 4 16.34 -12.20 15.48
N LEU A 5 16.04 -12.17 14.18
CA LEU A 5 14.75 -11.74 13.62
C LEU A 5 13.67 -12.85 13.67
N LEU A 6 14.05 -14.10 13.93
CA LEU A 6 13.14 -15.25 14.00
C LEU A 6 12.87 -15.71 15.45
N GLU A 7 13.79 -15.49 16.39
CA GLU A 7 13.60 -15.83 17.81
C GLU A 7 13.00 -14.69 18.65
N GLY A 8 12.93 -13.46 18.12
CA GLY A 8 12.35 -12.28 18.78
C GLY A 8 11.48 -11.37 17.90
N GLY A 9 11.20 -11.77 16.64
CA GLY A 9 10.39 -11.00 15.70
C GLY A 9 8.96 -10.85 16.20
N SER A 10 8.70 -9.72 16.85
CA SER A 10 7.39 -9.35 17.38
C SER A 10 6.34 -9.46 16.28
N LEU A 11 5.14 -9.93 16.62
CA LEU A 11 3.95 -9.93 15.74
C LEU A 11 3.81 -8.60 14.97
N ILE A 12 4.25 -7.52 15.60
CA ILE A 12 4.30 -6.17 15.05
C ILE A 12 5.01 -6.09 13.67
N ASP A 13 6.15 -6.75 13.46
CA ASP A 13 6.94 -6.58 12.22
C ASP A 13 6.23 -7.17 11.02
N ILE A 14 5.69 -8.38 11.17
CA ILE A 14 4.87 -9.05 10.14
C ILE A 14 3.66 -8.20 9.78
N PHE A 15 2.99 -7.64 10.78
CA PHE A 15 1.83 -6.76 10.58
C PHE A 15 2.20 -5.49 9.80
N ALA A 16 3.36 -4.91 10.04
CA ALA A 16 3.80 -3.72 9.33
C ALA A 16 4.18 -3.98 7.87
N VAL A 17 4.85 -5.11 7.56
CA VAL A 17 5.08 -5.55 6.17
C VAL A 17 3.75 -5.58 5.43
N PHE A 18 2.75 -6.21 6.05
CA PHE A 18 1.43 -6.38 5.48
C PHE A 18 0.73 -5.03 5.24
N ILE A 19 0.77 -4.11 6.21
CA ILE A 19 0.19 -2.78 6.08
C ILE A 19 0.89 -1.98 4.96
N ALA A 20 2.22 -2.04 4.86
CA ALA A 20 2.97 -1.36 3.81
C ALA A 20 2.59 -1.86 2.42
N LEU A 21 2.50 -3.18 2.24
CA LEU A 21 2.02 -3.79 0.99
C LEU A 21 0.57 -3.38 0.68
N ALA A 22 -0.31 -3.37 1.67
CA ALA A 22 -1.70 -2.95 1.52
C ALA A 22 -1.83 -1.47 1.09
N LEU A 23 -1.01 -0.56 1.65
CA LEU A 23 -1.00 0.86 1.27
C LEU A 23 -0.54 1.06 -0.19
N ILE A 24 0.47 0.31 -0.63
CA ILE A 24 0.94 0.36 -2.03
C ILE A 24 -0.18 -0.11 -2.97
N ALA A 25 -0.79 -1.26 -2.67
CA ALA A 25 -1.89 -1.80 -3.46
C ALA A 25 -3.09 -0.84 -3.51
N ALA A 26 -3.49 -0.27 -2.38
CA ALA A 26 -4.60 0.69 -2.30
C ALA A 26 -4.34 1.97 -3.12
N SER A 27 -3.10 2.44 -3.14
CA SER A 27 -2.70 3.63 -3.91
C SER A 27 -2.81 3.39 -5.42
N ILE A 28 -2.34 2.23 -5.89
CA ILE A 28 -2.47 1.81 -7.30
C ILE A 28 -3.95 1.68 -7.67
N LEU A 29 -4.76 1.06 -6.81
CA LEU A 29 -6.18 0.87 -7.05
C LEU A 29 -6.92 2.22 -7.17
N CYS A 30 -6.61 3.19 -6.30
CA CYS A 30 -7.18 4.54 -6.38
C CYS A 30 -6.86 5.20 -7.73
N LEU A 31 -5.62 5.09 -8.21
CA LEU A 31 -5.22 5.66 -9.50
C LEU A 31 -6.04 5.07 -10.65
N ILE A 32 -6.26 3.75 -10.64
CA ILE A 32 -7.09 3.08 -11.64
C ILE A 32 -8.53 3.63 -11.62
N TYR A 33 -9.14 3.77 -10.44
CA TYR A 33 -10.51 4.29 -10.33
C TYR A 33 -10.64 5.75 -10.74
N ILE A 34 -9.61 6.57 -10.54
CA ILE A 34 -9.57 7.95 -11.07
C ILE A 34 -9.61 7.93 -12.61
N ILE A 35 -8.80 7.07 -13.24
CA ILE A 35 -8.74 6.95 -14.70
C ILE A 35 -10.09 6.45 -15.24
N VAL A 36 -10.65 5.38 -14.67
CA VAL A 36 -11.95 4.83 -15.09
C VAL A 36 -13.07 5.85 -14.91
N GLY A 37 -13.09 6.58 -13.79
CA GLY A 37 -14.05 7.64 -13.54
C GLY A 37 -13.90 8.81 -14.53
N GLY A 38 -12.67 9.18 -14.88
CA GLY A 38 -12.39 10.22 -15.88
C GLY A 38 -12.84 9.84 -17.28
N ILE A 39 -12.57 8.60 -17.70
CA ILE A 39 -13.07 8.05 -18.98
C ILE A 39 -14.60 8.05 -18.98
N ALA A 40 -15.24 7.55 -17.93
CA ALA A 40 -16.70 7.54 -17.81
C ALA A 40 -17.31 8.95 -17.87
N PHE A 41 -16.64 9.95 -17.29
CA PHE A 41 -17.07 11.35 -17.36
C PHE A 41 -17.04 11.89 -18.80
N ILE A 42 -15.94 11.64 -19.53
CA ILE A 42 -15.81 12.05 -20.95
C ILE A 42 -16.86 11.36 -21.82
N LEU A 43 -17.11 10.06 -21.60
CA LEU A 43 -18.08 9.27 -22.35
C LEU A 43 -19.54 9.57 -21.99
N SER A 44 -19.81 10.38 -20.95
CA SER A 44 -21.17 10.65 -20.50
C SER A 44 -21.97 11.51 -21.50
N ALA A 45 -21.31 12.18 -22.47
CA ALA A 45 -21.94 12.86 -23.60
C ALA A 45 -23.11 13.82 -23.25
N GLY A 46 -23.08 14.42 -22.05
CA GLY A 46 -24.14 15.34 -21.56
C GLY A 46 -25.28 14.70 -20.77
N ASP A 47 -25.26 13.38 -20.58
CA ASP A 47 -26.21 12.66 -19.72
C ASP A 47 -25.90 12.95 -18.24
N GLU A 48 -26.77 13.72 -17.58
CA GLU A 48 -26.57 14.15 -16.19
C GLU A 48 -26.38 12.99 -15.21
N ASP A 49 -27.07 11.86 -15.41
CA ASP A 49 -27.01 10.72 -14.49
C ASP A 49 -25.67 10.01 -14.60
N LYS A 50 -25.16 9.85 -15.82
CA LYS A 50 -23.81 9.31 -16.06
C LYS A 50 -22.72 10.24 -15.54
N ILE A 51 -22.88 11.55 -15.72
CA ILE A 51 -21.95 12.56 -15.19
C ILE A 51 -21.90 12.48 -13.66
N LYS A 52 -23.05 12.47 -12.98
CA LYS A 52 -23.12 12.35 -11.52
C LYS A 52 -22.43 11.07 -11.05
N LYS A 53 -22.69 9.94 -11.70
CA LYS A 53 -22.06 8.65 -11.35
C LYS A 53 -20.54 8.69 -11.54
N ALA A 54 -20.05 9.24 -12.65
CA ALA A 54 -18.61 9.38 -12.91
C ALA A 54 -17.93 10.28 -11.87
N ILE A 55 -18.54 11.43 -11.54
CA ILE A 55 -18.03 12.34 -10.51
C ILE A 55 -18.01 11.66 -9.14
N HIS A 56 -19.04 10.87 -8.78
CA HIS A 56 -19.04 10.11 -7.54
C HIS A 56 -17.86 9.14 -7.47
N THR A 57 -17.61 8.36 -8.53
CA THR A 57 -16.47 7.44 -8.60
C THR A 57 -15.15 8.18 -8.40
N ILE A 58 -14.94 9.30 -9.10
CA ILE A 58 -13.72 10.11 -8.97
C ILE A 58 -13.56 10.63 -7.54
N ARG A 59 -14.63 11.16 -6.94
CA ARG A 59 -14.61 11.67 -5.55
C ARG A 59 -14.21 10.59 -4.56
N PHE A 60 -14.80 9.41 -4.65
CA PHE A 60 -14.45 8.29 -3.76
C PHE A 60 -13.00 7.83 -3.94
N ALA A 61 -12.51 7.80 -5.18
CA ALA A 61 -11.11 7.46 -5.45
C ALA A 61 -10.13 8.50 -4.88
N ILE A 62 -10.47 9.79 -4.97
CA ILE A 62 -9.67 10.88 -4.38
C ILE A 62 -9.67 10.77 -2.84
N VAL A 63 -10.83 10.53 -2.23
CA VAL A 63 -10.92 10.34 -0.77
C VAL A 63 -10.09 9.14 -0.34
N GLY A 64 -10.16 8.01 -1.06
CA GLY A 64 -9.32 6.84 -0.80
C GLY A 64 -7.83 7.15 -0.89
N LEU A 65 -7.41 7.94 -1.88
CA LEU A 65 -6.02 8.36 -2.03
C LEU A 65 -5.54 9.22 -0.84
N ILE A 66 -6.37 10.17 -0.39
CA ILE A 66 -6.08 11.00 0.77
C ILE A 66 -5.96 10.14 2.04
N VAL A 67 -6.87 9.18 2.23
CA VAL A 67 -6.83 8.25 3.37
C VAL A 67 -5.57 7.40 3.35
N SER A 68 -5.13 6.90 2.20
CA SER A 68 -3.85 6.17 2.07
C SER A 68 -2.65 7.04 2.46
N PHE A 69 -2.66 8.32 2.08
CA PHE A 69 -1.63 9.30 2.47
C PHE A 69 -1.58 9.53 3.98
N VAL A 70 -2.74 9.69 4.62
CA VAL A 70 -2.84 9.83 6.08
C VAL A 70 -2.44 8.52 6.78
N GLY A 71 -2.80 7.37 6.22
CA GLY A 71 -2.40 6.05 6.70
C GLY A 71 -0.89 5.91 6.79
N PHE A 72 -0.14 6.36 5.77
CA PHE A 72 1.32 6.36 5.81
C PHE A 72 1.89 7.19 6.97
N PHE A 73 1.27 8.34 7.25
CA PHE A 73 1.68 9.20 8.36
C PHE A 73 1.43 8.52 9.72
N VAL A 74 0.27 7.88 9.87
CA VAL A 74 -0.10 7.13 11.08
C VAL A 74 0.83 5.93 11.30
N VAL A 75 1.14 5.17 10.24
CA VAL A 75 2.09 4.04 10.33
C VAL A 75 3.46 4.54 10.77
N ARG A 76 3.98 5.62 10.17
CA ARG A 76 5.25 6.22 10.59
C ARG A 76 5.22 6.73 12.04
N PHE A 77 4.09 7.29 12.47
CA PHE A 77 3.92 7.75 13.85
C PHE A 77 3.91 6.59 14.84
N LEU A 78 3.24 5.49 14.52
CA LEU A 78 3.26 4.27 15.32
C LEU A 78 4.67 3.66 15.37
N SER A 79 5.38 3.65 14.24
CA SER A 79 6.79 3.22 14.17
C SER A 79 7.70 4.03 15.09
N ALA A 80 7.57 5.36 15.06
CA ALA A 80 8.35 6.25 15.90
C ALA A 80 8.01 6.13 17.40
N LEU A 81 6.75 5.84 17.74
CA LEU A 81 6.30 5.70 19.12
C LEU A 81 6.68 4.34 19.74
N LEU A 82 6.86 3.31 18.91
CA LEU A 82 7.22 1.95 19.33
C LEU A 82 8.74 1.68 19.25
N ASP A 83 9.56 2.66 18.83
CA ASP A 83 11.03 2.56 18.63
C ASP A 83 11.48 1.34 17.80
N ILE A 84 10.59 0.84 16.92
CA ILE A 84 10.92 -0.24 15.99
C ILE A 84 11.31 0.39 14.65
N PRO A 85 12.53 0.14 14.13
CA PRO A 85 12.92 0.58 12.81
C PRO A 85 12.22 -0.31 11.78
N PHE A 86 10.96 0.00 11.47
CA PHE A 86 10.22 -0.57 10.34
C PHE A 86 10.85 -0.09 9.02
N ALA A 87 12.02 -0.61 8.70
CA ALA A 87 12.76 -0.36 7.49
C ALA A 87 12.85 -1.68 6.71
N LEU A 88 11.71 -2.17 6.23
CA LEU A 88 11.69 -3.21 5.19
C LEU A 88 11.92 -2.51 3.87
N THR A 89 13.19 -2.41 3.52
CA THR A 89 13.64 -1.83 2.26
C THR A 89 13.56 -2.90 1.19
N PHE A 90 13.46 -2.48 -0.08
CA PHE A 90 13.50 -3.41 -1.20
C PHE A 90 14.77 -4.29 -1.21
N SER A 91 15.88 -3.78 -0.67
CA SER A 91 17.11 -4.55 -0.46
C SER A 91 16.86 -5.76 0.44
N ASP A 92 16.19 -5.58 1.58
CA ASP A 92 15.97 -6.64 2.56
C ASP A 92 15.11 -7.78 1.97
N ILE A 93 14.16 -7.43 1.08
CA ILE A 93 13.33 -8.39 0.37
C ILE A 93 14.15 -9.21 -0.63
N VAL A 94 15.05 -8.57 -1.38
CA VAL A 94 15.91 -9.23 -2.37
C VAL A 94 16.97 -10.09 -1.70
N ASP A 95 17.55 -9.61 -0.59
CA ASP A 95 18.55 -10.33 0.18
C ASP A 95 17.96 -11.60 0.80
N LEU A 96 16.75 -11.52 1.36
CA LEU A 96 16.00 -12.70 1.84
C LEU A 96 15.68 -13.68 0.71
N MET A 97 15.33 -13.19 -0.47
CA MET A 97 15.01 -14.06 -1.60
C MET A 97 16.24 -14.81 -2.10
N ASN A 98 17.40 -14.15 -2.16
CA ASN A 98 18.67 -14.79 -2.53
C ASN A 98 19.10 -15.83 -1.48
N GLU A 99 18.92 -15.52 -0.20
CA GLU A 99 19.26 -16.42 0.90
C GLU A 99 18.35 -17.66 0.96
N LEU A 100 17.05 -17.50 0.67
CA LEU A 100 16.13 -18.63 0.51
C LEU A 100 16.46 -19.49 -0.70
N LEU A 101 16.95 -18.88 -1.78
CA LEU A 101 17.29 -19.57 -3.01
C LEU A 101 18.61 -20.36 -2.87
N ASP A 102 19.58 -19.81 -2.14
CA ASP A 102 20.81 -20.53 -1.74
C ASP A 102 20.52 -21.66 -0.75
N ALA A 103 19.58 -21.46 0.19
CA ALA A 103 19.18 -22.50 1.15
C ALA A 103 18.42 -23.68 0.50
N MET A 104 17.86 -23.50 -0.70
CA MET A 104 17.25 -24.57 -1.51
C MET A 104 18.15 -25.06 -2.66
N GLY A 105 19.17 -24.29 -3.01
CA GLY A 105 20.09 -24.55 -4.13
C GLY A 105 21.41 -25.21 -3.72
N GLY A 106 21.65 -25.39 -2.42
CA GLY A 106 22.65 -26.30 -1.85
C GLY A 106 22.13 -27.72 -1.71
#